data_AF-A0A101JAK4-F1
#
_entry.id   AF-A0A101JAK4-F1
#
_cell.length_a   1.000
_cell.length_b   1.000
_cell.length_c   1.000
_cell.angle_alpha   90.00
_cell.angle_beta   90.00
_cell.angle_gamma   90.00
#
_symmetry.space_group_name_H-M   'P 1'
#
loop_
_entity.id
_entity.type
_entity.pdbx_description
1 polymer ?
#
loop_
_entity_poly.entity_id
_entity_poly.type
_entity_poly.pdbx_seq_one_letter_code
_entity_poly.pdbx_strand_id
1 'polypeptide(L)' 'MSALAMDMEQSLAKVLAEHERGMLARAVVVAELLDDDGDRSLSVLTSPGMPEWDALGLCRYGALSIEGPAAAFFTEDGE' A
#
# COMPACT_ATOMS: atom_id res chain seq x y z
N MET A 1 -5.14 17.05 4.44
CA MET A 1 -4.20 15.97 4.06
C MET A 1 -2.84 16.30 4.65
N SER A 2 -2.10 15.36 5.22
CA SER A 2 -0.75 15.61 5.72
C SER A 2 0.22 15.89 4.57
N ALA A 3 1.36 16.56 4.82
CA ALA A 3 2.39 16.79 3.79
C ALA A 3 2.88 15.46 3.18
N LEU A 4 3.10 14.46 4.03
CA LEU A 4 3.45 13.10 3.61
C LEU A 4 2.43 12.50 2.62
N ALA A 5 1.14 12.67 2.87
CA ALA A 5 0.09 12.17 2.00
C ALA A 5 0.14 12.80 0.61
N MET A 6 0.39 14.12 0.55
CA MET A 6 0.50 14.87 -0.70
C MET A 6 1.73 14.45 -1.50
N ASP A 7 2.88 14.31 -0.84
CA ASP A 7 4.13 13.92 -1.49
C ASP A 7 4.06 12.48 -2.04
N MET A 8 3.43 11.57 -1.30
CA MET A 8 3.20 10.20 -1.75
C MET A 8 2.21 10.14 -2.92
N GLU A 9 1.12 10.91 -2.89
CA GLU A 9 0.17 10.99 -4.01
C GLU A 9 0.86 11.49 -5.29
N GLN A 10 1.62 12.59 -5.20
CA GLN A 10 2.35 13.13 -6.35
C GLN A 10 3.38 12.14 -6.90
N SER A 11 4.09 11.43 -6.02
CA SER A 11 5.09 10.44 -6.41
C SER A 11 4.45 9.24 -7.11
N LEU A 12 3.35 8.71 -6.55
CA LEU A 12 2.61 7.60 -7.17
C LEU A 12 2.03 8.00 -8.52
N ALA A 13 1.43 9.19 -8.61
CA ALA A 13 0.89 9.70 -9.88
C ALA A 13 1.98 9.79 -10.95
N LYS A 14 3.17 10.27 -10.61
CA LYS A 14 4.31 10.34 -11.53
C LYS A 14 4.74 8.96 -12.03
N VAL A 15 4.96 8.00 -11.11
CA VAL A 15 5.37 6.62 -11.47
C VAL A 15 4.32 5.94 -12.35
N LEU A 16 3.04 6.07 -12.00
CA LEU A 16 1.95 5.45 -12.77
C LEU A 16 1.79 6.08 -14.16
N ALA A 17 2.01 7.39 -14.27
CA ALA A 17 2.02 8.10 -15.56
C ALA A 17 3.19 7.64 -16.45
N GLU A 18 4.39 7.48 -15.90
CA GLU A 18 5.59 7.03 -16.61
C GLU A 18 5.46 5.63 -17.21
N HIS A 19 4.63 4.76 -16.62
CA HIS A 19 4.42 3.38 -17.07
C HIS A 19 3.16 3.18 -17.94
N GLU A 20 2.59 4.24 -18.52
CA GLU A 20 1.33 4.21 -19.29
C GLU A 20 0.13 3.62 -18.52
N ARG A 21 0.24 3.48 -17.20
CA ARG A 21 -0.85 3.03 -16.30
C ARG A 21 -1.68 4.19 -15.75
N GLY A 22 -1.40 5.40 -16.22
CA GLY A 22 -1.90 6.65 -15.65
C GLY A 22 -3.40 6.91 -15.80
N MET A 23 -4.14 6.16 -16.62
CA MET A 23 -5.56 6.48 -16.83
C MET A 23 -6.53 5.86 -15.80
N LEU A 24 -6.16 4.81 -15.06
CA LEU A 24 -7.13 4.08 -14.19
C LEU A 24 -6.52 3.42 -12.93
N ALA A 25 -5.32 3.80 -12.49
CA ALA A 25 -4.72 3.17 -11.33
C ALA A 25 -5.32 3.71 -10.01
N ARG A 26 -5.77 2.78 -9.16
CA ARG A 26 -6.21 3.02 -7.78
C ARG A 26 -5.22 2.37 -6.83
N ALA A 27 -4.87 3.05 -5.75
CA ALA A 27 -3.90 2.57 -4.77
C ALA A 27 -4.39 2.79 -3.34
N VAL A 28 -4.03 1.84 -2.47
CA VAL A 28 -4.01 2.01 -1.03
C VAL A 28 -2.59 1.78 -0.57
N VAL A 29 -2.03 2.72 0.20
CA VAL A 29 -0.72 2.57 0.81
C VAL A 29 -0.87 2.54 2.32
N VAL A 30 -0.37 1.46 2.92
CA VAL A 30 -0.27 1.30 4.38
C VAL A 30 1.20 1.42 4.73
N ALA A 31 1.53 2.43 5.53
CA ALA A 31 2.89 2.70 5.98
C ALA A 31 2.95 2.63 7.51
N GLU A 32 3.82 1.77 8.04
CA GLU A 32 4.27 1.86 9.44
C GLU A 32 5.33 2.97 9.51
N LEU A 33 5.11 3.93 10.39
CA LEU A 33 6.02 5.03 10.68
C LEU A 33 6.61 4.80 12.06
N LEU A 34 7.93 4.86 12.14
CA LEU A 34 8.68 4.81 13.39
C LEU A 34 9.27 6.21 13.62
N ASP A 35 8.97 6.82 14.76
CA ASP A 35 9.57 8.09 15.14
C ASP A 35 10.87 7.90 15.94
N ASP A 36 11.52 9.02 16.23
CA ASP A 36 12.81 9.06 16.93
C ASP A 36 12.71 8.57 18.39
N ASP A 37 11.51 8.57 18.96
CA ASP A 37 11.23 8.06 20.30
C ASP A 37 10.96 6.53 20.29
N GLY A 38 10.92 5.94 19.10
CA GLY A 38 10.64 4.51 18.89
C GLY A 38 9.16 4.18 18.89
N ASP A 39 8.29 5.20 18.90
CA ASP A 39 6.85 5.02 18.82
C ASP A 39 6.44 4.69 17.38
N ARG A 40 5.53 3.71 17.29
CA ARG A 40 5.01 3.19 16.02
C ARG A 40 3.64 3.77 15.76
N SER A 41 3.44 4.27 14.54
CA SER A 41 2.13 4.68 14.05
C SER A 41 1.85 4.09 12.68
N LEU A 42 0.58 3.92 12.36
CA LEU A 42 0.13 3.46 11.04
C LEU A 42 -0.50 4.62 10.29
N SER A 43 -0.03 4.84 9.07
CA SER A 43 -0.60 5.80 8.13
C SER A 43 -1.21 5.05 6.95
N VAL A 44 -2.48 5.37 6.63
CA VAL A 44 -3.20 4.80 5.49
C VAL A 44 -3.55 5.91 4.52
N LEU A 45 -3.16 5.72 3.27
CA LEU A 45 -3.34 6.67 2.17
C LEU A 45 -4.13 6.00 1.06
N THR A 46 -5.10 6.70 0.51
CA THR A 46 -5.98 6.17 -0.55
C THR A 46 -6.03 7.15 -1.72
N SER A 47 -6.24 6.64 -2.94
CA SER A 47 -6.51 7.50 -4.09
C SER A 47 -7.75 8.37 -3.86
N PRO A 48 -7.79 9.62 -4.37
CA PRO A 48 -8.93 10.50 -4.20
C PRO A 48 -10.26 9.87 -4.63
N GLY A 49 -11.31 10.05 -3.80
CA GLY A 49 -12.66 9.57 -4.10
C GLY A 49 -12.85 8.05 -3.98
N MET A 50 -11.87 7.31 -3.45
CA MET A 50 -11.99 5.88 -3.21
C MET A 50 -12.99 5.59 -2.07
N PRO A 51 -14.02 4.75 -2.29
CA PRO A 51 -14.89 4.26 -1.23
C PRO A 51 -14.12 3.43 -0.20
N GLU A 52 -14.50 3.49 1.07
CA GLU A 52 -13.86 2.74 2.16
C GLU A 52 -13.84 1.22 1.91
N TRP A 53 -14.91 0.68 1.32
CA TRP A 53 -15.00 -0.73 0.96
C TRP A 53 -14.04 -1.15 -0.14
N ASP A 54 -13.79 -0.28 -1.12
CA ASP A 54 -12.80 -0.53 -2.17
C ASP A 54 -11.39 -0.54 -1.56
N ALA A 55 -11.13 0.38 -0.61
CA ALA A 55 -9.86 0.43 0.12
C ALA A 55 -9.63 -0.85 0.94
N LEU A 56 -10.63 -1.29 1.69
CA LEU A 56 -10.57 -2.54 2.46
C LEU A 56 -10.34 -3.76 1.56
N GLY A 57 -11.03 -3.81 0.42
CA GLY A 57 -10.87 -4.87 -0.58
C GLY A 57 -9.45 -4.93 -1.14
N LEU A 58 -8.86 -3.77 -1.47
CA LEU A 58 -7.47 -3.68 -1.93
C LEU A 58 -6.48 -4.11 -0.86
N CYS A 59 -6.66 -3.70 0.40
CA CYS A 59 -5.81 -4.16 1.51
C CYS A 59 -5.85 -5.69 1.66
N ARG A 60 -7.04 -6.29 1.61
CA ARG A 60 -7.19 -7.75 1.69
C ARG A 60 -6.55 -8.47 0.51
N TYR A 61 -6.74 -7.96 -0.69
CA TYR A 61 -6.09 -8.49 -1.88
C TYR A 61 -4.56 -8.44 -1.77
N GLY A 62 -4.02 -7.31 -1.31
CA GLY A 62 -2.59 -7.15 -1.04
C GLY A 62 -2.07 -8.15 -0.01
N ALA A 63 -2.76 -8.31 1.13
CA ALA A 63 -2.39 -9.28 2.15
C ALA A 63 -2.34 -10.72 1.58
N LEU A 64 -3.37 -11.14 0.86
CA LEU A 64 -3.42 -12.46 0.22
C LEU A 64 -2.26 -12.69 -0.77
N SER A 65 -1.82 -11.65 -1.47
CA SER A 65 -0.70 -11.73 -2.41
C SER A 65 0.66 -11.96 -1.74
N ILE A 66 0.77 -11.65 -0.44
CA ILE A 66 1.97 -11.86 0.38
C ILE A 66 1.85 -13.18 1.14
N GLU A 67 0.68 -13.46 1.72
CA GLU A 67 0.42 -14.66 2.52
C GLU A 67 0.60 -15.95 1.70
N GLY A 68 0.17 -15.98 0.44
CA GLY A 68 0.34 -17.15 -0.42
C GLY A 68 1.81 -17.54 -0.62
N PRO A 69 2.67 -16.62 -1.14
CA PRO A 69 4.11 -16.86 -1.25
C PRO A 69 4.81 -17.12 0.07
N ALA A 70 4.46 -16.40 1.15
CA ALA A 70 5.06 -16.62 2.46
C ALA A 70 4.74 -18.01 3.00
N ALA A 71 3.49 -18.47 2.86
CA ALA A 71 3.10 -19.83 3.25
C ALA A 71 3.86 -20.90 2.48
N ALA A 72 4.10 -20.70 1.18
CA ALA A 72 4.90 -21.61 0.36
C ALA A 72 6.37 -21.67 0.81
N PHE A 73 6.97 -20.52 1.12
CA PHE A 73 8.35 -20.44 1.62
C PHE A 73 8.53 -21.21 2.95
N PHE A 74 7.60 -21.06 3.89
CA PHE A 74 7.66 -21.79 5.16
C PHE A 74 7.39 -23.30 5.05
N THR A 75 6.79 -23.77 3.95
CA THR A 75 6.62 -25.21 3.70
C THR A 75 7.84 -25.86 3.05
N GLU A 76 8.71 -25.11 2.36
CA GLU A 76 9.92 -25.62 1.69
C GLU A 76 11.11 -25.79 2.65
N ASP A 77 11.21 -24.99 3.72
CA ASP A 77 12.25 -25.11 4.76
C ASP A 77 11.99 -26.24 5.79
N GLY A 78 10.90 -27.01 5.61
CA GLY A 78 10.44 -28.05 6.52
C GLY A 78 10.70 -29.51 6.09
N GLU A 79 11.32 -29.76 4.94
CA GLU A 79 11.66 -31.11 4.43
C GLU A 79 13.15 -31.47 4.56
#